data_AF-A0A1H2NM86-F1
#
_entry.id   AF-A0A1H2NM86-F1
#
_cell.length_a   1.000
_cell.length_b   1.000
_cell.length_c   1.000
_cell.angle_alpha   90.00
_cell.angle_beta   90.00
_cell.angle_gamma   90.00
#
_symmetry.space_group_name_H-M   'P 1'
#
loop_
_entity.id
_entity.type
_entity.pdbx_description
1 polymer ?
#
loop_
_entity_poly.entity_id
_entity_poly.type
_entity_poly.pdbx_seq_one_letter_code
_entity_poly.pdbx_strand_id
1 'polypeptide(L)'
;MQAVQREIAEQLKVQPPFKDPAALAAEVARRITFIQDCLLNSGLKTLVLGISGGVDSLTAGLLAQRAMKELRAKTGDQAYRFIAVRLPYDTQFDEHDAQASVDLIAPDERHTVNIAPAVKALATEVVAFEDKHAASRDFVLGNTKARMRMVAQYTIAGATGGLVIGTDHAAEAVMGFFTKFGDGACDLAPLSGLVKHQVRAIARHLGAPESLVEKVPTADLEDLSPGKPDEASHGVTYAEIDAFLHGESVSEKAFRIICDTYRKTEHKRVMPFAP
;
A
#
# COMPACT_ATOMS: atom_id res chain seq x y z
N MET A 1 -29.19 1.70 1.16
CA MET A 1 -27.78 2.16 1.26
C MET A 1 -27.05 1.37 2.34
N GLN A 2 -27.48 1.44 3.61
CA GLN A 2 -26.78 0.76 4.72
C GLN A 2 -26.56 -0.76 4.56
N ALA A 3 -27.51 -1.51 3.98
CA ALA A 3 -27.31 -2.94 3.72
C ALA A 3 -26.15 -3.22 2.75
N VAL A 4 -26.03 -2.42 1.68
CA VAL A 4 -24.94 -2.53 0.70
C VAL A 4 -23.60 -2.10 1.29
N GLN A 5 -23.58 -1.03 2.10
CA GLN A 5 -22.38 -0.62 2.83
C GLN A 5 -21.88 -1.75 3.73
N ARG A 6 -22.78 -2.37 4.49
CA ARG A 6 -22.46 -3.48 5.38
C ARG A 6 -21.90 -4.68 4.62
N GLU A 7 -22.54 -5.07 3.53
CA GLU A 7 -22.06 -6.18 2.68
C GLU A 7 -20.64 -5.92 2.16
N ILE A 8 -20.37 -4.73 1.62
CA ILE A 8 -19.03 -4.38 1.12
C ILE A 8 -18.01 -4.32 2.26
N ALA A 9 -18.38 -3.75 3.41
CA ALA A 9 -17.51 -3.69 4.57
C ALA A 9 -17.16 -5.09 5.12
N GLU A 10 -18.12 -6.02 5.12
CA GLU A 10 -17.90 -7.41 5.50
C GLU A 10 -16.97 -8.13 4.52
N GLN A 11 -17.18 -7.96 3.20
CA GLN A 11 -16.32 -8.54 2.16
C GLN A 11 -14.87 -8.03 2.26
N LEU A 12 -14.68 -6.75 2.59
CA LEU A 12 -13.37 -6.13 2.77
C LEU A 12 -12.80 -6.29 4.20
N LYS A 13 -13.50 -7.03 5.07
CA LYS A 13 -13.12 -7.28 6.47
C LYS A 13 -12.79 -5.99 7.22
N VAL A 14 -13.60 -4.95 7.00
CA VAL A 14 -13.42 -3.63 7.59
C VAL A 14 -13.41 -3.74 9.11
N GLN A 15 -12.41 -3.13 9.73
CA GLN A 15 -12.29 -3.08 11.18
C GLN A 15 -13.22 -2.01 11.75
N PRO A 16 -13.91 -2.29 12.86
CA PRO A 16 -14.73 -1.28 13.51
C PRO A 16 -13.87 -0.10 13.97
N PRO A 17 -14.44 1.10 14.13
CA PRO A 17 -13.74 2.25 14.70
C PRO A 17 -13.05 1.88 16.02
N PHE A 18 -11.84 2.41 16.24
CA PHE A 18 -11.13 2.21 17.50
C PHE A 18 -11.86 2.97 18.62
N LYS A 19 -12.41 2.22 19.58
CA LYS A 19 -13.22 2.79 20.67
C LYS A 19 -12.38 3.63 21.65
N ASP A 20 -11.13 3.24 21.84
CA ASP A 20 -10.19 3.83 22.79
C ASP A 20 -8.73 3.51 22.40
N PRO A 21 -7.72 4.07 23.09
CA PRO A 21 -6.32 3.77 22.83
C PRO A 21 -5.94 2.29 23.03
N ALA A 22 -6.65 1.53 23.87
CA ALA A 22 -6.37 0.12 24.09
C ALA A 22 -6.79 -0.74 22.91
N ALA A 23 -7.93 -0.42 22.28
CA ALA A 23 -8.38 -1.05 21.04
C ALA A 23 -7.41 -0.80 19.89
N LEU A 24 -6.87 0.42 19.77
CA LEU A 24 -5.82 0.75 18.80
C LEU A 24 -4.55 -0.07 19.07
N ALA A 25 -4.07 -0.12 20.31
CA ALA A 25 -2.88 -0.89 20.67
C ALA A 25 -3.07 -2.40 20.41
N ALA A 26 -4.26 -2.94 20.70
CA ALA A 26 -4.61 -4.32 20.40
C ALA A 26 -4.59 -4.62 18.89
N GLU A 27 -5.06 -3.67 18.06
CA GLU A 27 -5.01 -3.79 16.61
C GLU A 27 -3.58 -3.79 16.08
N VAL A 28 -2.72 -2.92 16.63
CA VAL A 28 -1.28 -2.89 16.31
C VAL A 28 -0.62 -4.22 16.67
N ALA A 29 -0.87 -4.73 17.87
CA ALA A 29 -0.35 -6.03 18.30
C ALA A 29 -0.82 -7.16 17.38
N ARG A 30 -2.11 -7.17 17.01
CA ARG A 30 -2.67 -8.17 16.08
C ARG A 30 -1.97 -8.17 14.73
N ARG A 31 -1.68 -6.99 14.17
CA ARG A 31 -1.01 -6.85 12.87
C ARG A 31 0.47 -7.24 12.94
N ILE A 32 1.14 -6.92 14.04
CA ILE A 32 2.50 -7.41 14.30
C ILE A 32 2.52 -8.94 14.39
N THR A 33 1.64 -9.55 15.18
CA THR A 33 1.53 -11.01 15.28
C THR A 33 1.26 -11.65 13.92
N PHE A 34 0.35 -11.08 13.11
CA PHE A 34 0.10 -11.56 11.75
C PHE A 34 1.38 -11.58 10.89
N ILE A 35 2.18 -10.51 10.90
CA ILE A 35 3.46 -10.47 10.17
C ILE A 35 4.42 -11.56 10.67
N GLN A 36 4.50 -11.74 11.98
CA GLN A 36 5.37 -12.75 12.60
C GLN A 36 4.95 -14.16 12.21
N ASP A 37 3.65 -14.45 12.24
CA ASP A 37 3.09 -15.75 11.87
C ASP A 37 3.35 -16.06 10.39
N CYS A 38 3.26 -15.08 9.49
CA CYS A 38 3.60 -15.26 8.07
C CYS A 38 5.07 -15.70 7.87
N LEU A 39 6.01 -15.10 8.61
CA LEU A 39 7.42 -15.48 8.56
C LEU A 39 7.64 -16.89 9.14
N LEU A 40 7.05 -17.17 10.30
CA LEU A 40 7.17 -18.48 10.95
C LEU A 40 6.59 -19.60 10.09
N ASN A 41 5.43 -19.38 9.46
CA ASN A 41 4.77 -20.37 8.60
C ASN A 41 5.51 -20.62 7.28
N SER A 42 6.14 -19.59 6.72
CA SER A 42 6.93 -19.72 5.47
C SER A 42 8.34 -20.27 5.71
N GLY A 43 8.87 -20.16 6.93
CA GLY A 43 10.26 -20.44 7.26
C GLY A 43 11.25 -19.38 6.76
N LEU A 44 10.76 -18.30 6.13
CA LEU A 44 11.56 -17.18 5.65
C LEU A 44 11.83 -16.19 6.78
N LYS A 45 12.91 -15.41 6.64
CA LYS A 45 13.39 -14.49 7.68
C LYS A 45 13.56 -13.05 7.20
N THR A 46 13.32 -12.80 5.92
CA THR A 46 13.44 -11.46 5.33
C THR A 46 12.05 -10.91 4.99
N LEU A 47 11.78 -9.65 5.33
CA LEU A 47 10.67 -8.87 4.77
C LEU A 47 11.21 -7.80 3.82
N VAL A 48 10.50 -7.54 2.74
CA VAL A 48 10.81 -6.51 1.75
C VAL A 48 9.60 -5.61 1.56
N LEU A 49 9.79 -4.29 1.58
CA LEU A 49 8.73 -3.32 1.31
C LEU A 49 9.28 -2.06 0.63
N GLY A 50 8.58 -1.61 -0.41
CA GLY A 50 8.78 -0.31 -1.03
C GLY A 50 8.33 0.84 -0.12
N ILE A 51 9.21 1.80 0.16
CA ILE A 51 8.90 3.00 0.95
C ILE A 51 8.79 4.21 0.03
N SER A 52 7.56 4.69 -0.17
CA SER A 52 7.26 5.80 -1.07
C SER A 52 7.30 7.16 -0.38
N GLY A 53 7.17 7.20 0.95
CA GLY A 53 6.93 8.44 1.70
C GLY A 53 5.45 8.75 1.92
N GLY A 54 4.54 7.89 1.46
CA GLY A 54 3.12 7.92 1.83
C GLY A 54 2.87 7.18 3.15
N VAL A 55 1.79 7.57 3.86
CA VAL A 55 1.45 7.05 5.19
C VAL A 55 1.26 5.52 5.22
N ASP A 56 0.80 4.91 4.13
CA ASP A 56 0.54 3.46 4.09
C ASP A 56 1.84 2.66 4.15
N SER A 57 2.81 2.99 3.29
CA SER A 57 4.15 2.38 3.31
C SER A 57 4.90 2.68 4.60
N LEU A 58 4.74 3.89 5.17
CA LEU A 58 5.30 4.24 6.47
C LEU A 58 4.74 3.34 7.58
N THR A 59 3.41 3.20 7.63
CA THR A 59 2.72 2.41 8.66
C THR A 59 3.09 0.93 8.56
N ALA A 60 3.05 0.36 7.35
CA ALA A 60 3.44 -1.01 7.12
C ALA A 60 4.93 -1.26 7.45
N GLY A 61 5.81 -0.31 7.11
CA GLY A 61 7.24 -0.37 7.45
C GLY A 61 7.51 -0.32 8.96
N LEU A 62 6.81 0.53 9.70
CA LEU A 62 6.90 0.59 11.17
C LEU A 62 6.44 -0.72 11.82
N LEU A 63 5.33 -1.29 11.35
CA LEU A 63 4.83 -2.60 11.80
C LEU A 63 5.84 -3.72 11.48
N ALA A 64 6.40 -3.73 10.28
CA ALA A 64 7.38 -4.73 9.84
C ALA A 64 8.66 -4.69 10.68
N GLN A 65 9.24 -3.51 10.88
CA GLN A 65 10.46 -3.36 11.68
C GLN A 65 10.20 -3.70 13.15
N ARG A 66 9.03 -3.37 13.70
CA ARG A 66 8.64 -3.78 15.05
C ARG A 66 8.50 -5.29 15.16
N ALA A 67 7.83 -5.93 14.21
CA ALA A 67 7.67 -7.39 14.15
C ALA A 67 9.02 -8.11 14.13
N MET A 68 9.97 -7.62 13.33
CA MET A 68 11.33 -8.15 13.25
C MET A 68 12.09 -8.03 14.57
N LYS A 69 12.08 -6.85 15.19
CA LYS A 69 12.73 -6.62 16.50
C LYS A 69 12.18 -7.56 17.57
N GLU A 70 10.86 -7.71 17.63
CA GLU A 70 10.22 -8.60 18.60
C GLU A 70 10.50 -10.08 18.33
N LEU A 71 10.54 -10.51 17.06
CA LEU A 71 10.95 -11.87 16.70
C LEU A 71 12.38 -12.16 17.11
N ARG A 72 13.33 -11.26 16.81
CA ARG A 72 14.73 -11.40 17.23
C ARG A 72 14.84 -11.52 18.75
N ALA A 73 14.10 -10.71 19.50
CA ALA A 73 14.09 -10.76 20.96
C ALA A 73 13.48 -12.08 21.50
N LYS A 74 12.40 -12.57 20.89
CA LYS A 74 11.70 -13.80 21.32
C LYS A 74 12.47 -15.08 20.98
N THR A 75 13.11 -15.12 19.82
CA THR A 75 13.74 -16.33 19.27
C THR A 75 15.26 -16.38 19.49
N GLY A 76 15.89 -15.22 19.71
CA GLY A 76 17.35 -15.08 19.70
C GLY A 76 17.98 -15.08 18.30
N ASP A 77 17.19 -15.32 17.24
CA ASP A 77 17.68 -15.47 15.88
C ASP A 77 17.89 -14.11 15.20
N GLN A 78 19.15 -13.72 15.00
CA GLN A 78 19.50 -12.44 14.38
C GLN A 78 19.32 -12.42 12.85
N ALA A 79 18.94 -13.54 12.22
CA ALA A 79 18.74 -13.58 10.78
C ALA A 79 17.41 -12.93 10.33
N TYR A 80 16.47 -12.70 11.25
CA TYR A 80 15.26 -11.93 10.97
C TYR A 80 15.62 -10.49 10.62
N ARG A 81 15.26 -10.03 9.41
CA ARG A 81 15.59 -8.68 8.94
C ARG A 81 14.51 -8.07 8.04
N PHE A 82 14.32 -6.76 8.15
CA PHE A 82 13.48 -5.99 7.24
C PHE A 82 14.31 -5.10 6.31
N ILE A 83 14.08 -5.24 5.02
CA ILE A 83 14.68 -4.44 3.94
C ILE A 83 13.65 -3.42 3.46
N ALA A 84 13.90 -2.15 3.77
CA ALA A 84 13.16 -1.04 3.18
C ALA A 84 13.79 -0.64 1.85
N VAL A 85 12.97 -0.55 0.81
CA VAL A 85 13.45 -0.28 -0.56
C VAL A 85 12.86 1.03 -1.07
N ARG A 86 13.71 1.98 -1.44
CA ARG A 86 13.31 3.17 -2.21
C ARG A 86 13.25 2.79 -3.69
N LEU A 87 12.14 3.14 -4.37
CA LEU A 87 11.86 2.72 -5.75
C LEU A 87 11.54 3.91 -6.69
N PRO A 88 12.47 4.87 -6.82
CA PRO A 88 12.24 6.07 -7.64
C PRO A 88 12.20 5.74 -9.14
N TYR A 89 11.44 6.53 -9.90
CA TYR A 89 11.56 6.61 -11.35
C TYR A 89 12.34 7.90 -11.66
N ASP A 90 13.60 7.77 -12.09
CA ASP A 90 14.56 8.87 -12.19
C ASP A 90 14.71 9.58 -10.82
N THR A 91 14.20 10.80 -10.69
CA THR A 91 14.18 11.59 -9.45
C THR A 91 12.75 11.69 -8.96
N GLN A 92 12.51 11.26 -7.72
CA GLN A 92 11.20 11.32 -7.11
C GLN A 92 10.92 12.73 -6.56
N PHE A 93 9.71 13.25 -6.79
CA PHE A 93 9.34 14.62 -6.39
C PHE A 93 9.37 14.81 -4.86
N ASP A 94 8.85 13.82 -4.13
CA ASP A 94 8.72 13.79 -2.68
C ASP A 94 9.79 12.91 -2.00
N GLU A 95 11.00 12.88 -2.59
CA GLU A 95 12.18 12.16 -2.08
C GLU A 95 12.42 12.36 -0.58
N HIS A 96 12.26 13.59 -0.11
CA HIS A 96 12.49 13.98 1.27
C HIS A 96 11.53 13.28 2.25
N ASP A 97 10.26 13.08 1.88
CA ASP A 97 9.29 12.36 2.71
C ASP A 97 9.59 10.87 2.76
N ALA A 98 10.02 10.31 1.63
CA ALA A 98 10.43 8.91 1.56
C ALA A 98 11.66 8.66 2.43
N GLN A 99 12.64 9.57 2.38
CA GLN A 99 13.83 9.50 3.22
C GLN A 99 13.48 9.67 4.70
N ALA A 100 12.64 10.64 5.06
CA ALA A 100 12.14 10.83 6.42
C ALA A 100 11.39 9.60 6.94
N SER A 101 10.61 8.94 6.08
CA SER A 101 9.92 7.69 6.42
C SER A 101 10.92 6.55 6.67
N VAL A 102 11.92 6.36 5.80
CA VAL A 102 12.98 5.35 6.01
C VAL A 102 13.77 5.62 7.29
N ASP A 103 14.07 6.88 7.58
CA ASP A 103 14.80 7.28 8.79
C ASP A 103 14.01 6.98 10.06
N LEU A 104 12.72 7.32 10.07
CA LEU A 104 11.83 7.02 11.18
C LEU A 104 11.62 5.51 11.39
N ILE A 105 11.43 4.75 10.30
CA ILE A 105 11.26 3.30 10.38
C ILE A 105 12.52 2.64 10.98
N ALA A 106 13.70 3.17 10.66
CA ALA A 106 14.98 2.58 11.05
C ALA A 106 15.06 1.07 10.71
N PRO A 107 14.91 0.72 9.41
CA PRO A 107 14.93 -0.66 8.94
C PRO A 107 16.31 -1.30 9.13
N ASP A 108 16.36 -2.62 9.14
CA ASP A 108 17.63 -3.35 9.27
C ASP A 108 18.53 -3.13 8.03
N GLU A 109 17.93 -3.02 6.85
CA GLU A 109 18.63 -2.65 5.61
C GLU A 109 17.86 -1.59 4.81
N ARG A 110 18.63 -0.74 4.12
CA ARG A 110 18.11 0.33 3.25
C ARG A 110 18.63 0.11 1.83
N HIS A 111 17.74 -0.16 0.90
CA HIS A 111 18.09 -0.38 -0.51
C HIS A 111 17.44 0.71 -1.37
N THR A 112 18.02 0.94 -2.55
CA THR A 112 17.42 1.81 -3.58
C THR A 112 17.53 1.13 -4.93
N VAL A 113 16.41 1.02 -5.64
CA VAL A 113 16.37 0.54 -7.03
C VAL A 113 15.67 1.57 -7.90
N ASN A 114 16.44 2.23 -8.77
CA ASN A 114 15.84 3.14 -9.75
C ASN A 114 15.17 2.31 -10.85
N ILE A 115 13.86 2.45 -11.00
CA ILE A 115 13.07 1.66 -11.95
C ILE A 115 13.08 2.26 -13.37
N ALA A 116 13.61 3.47 -13.57
CA ALA A 116 13.52 4.16 -14.85
C ALA A 116 14.18 3.42 -16.02
N PRO A 117 15.37 2.80 -15.89
CA PRO A 117 15.96 2.05 -17.00
C PRO A 117 15.06 0.91 -17.48
N ALA A 118 14.46 0.15 -16.55
CA ALA A 118 13.57 -0.96 -16.87
C ALA A 118 12.26 -0.49 -17.51
N VAL A 119 11.65 0.57 -16.97
CA VAL A 119 10.41 1.16 -17.51
C VAL A 119 10.64 1.72 -18.92
N LYS A 120 11.71 2.49 -19.12
CA LYS A 120 12.05 3.11 -20.41
C LYS A 120 12.37 2.07 -21.48
N ALA A 121 13.14 1.03 -21.12
CA ALA A 121 13.44 -0.06 -22.04
C ALA A 121 12.16 -0.76 -22.51
N LEU A 122 11.27 -1.15 -21.59
CA LEU A 122 9.99 -1.77 -21.96
C LEU A 122 9.11 -0.82 -22.80
N ALA A 123 9.09 0.48 -22.48
CA ALA A 123 8.31 1.46 -23.22
C ALA A 123 8.76 1.62 -24.68
N THR A 124 10.04 1.43 -24.97
CA THR A 124 10.60 1.47 -26.33
C THR A 124 10.21 0.25 -27.16
N GLU A 125 10.10 -0.93 -26.54
CA GLU A 125 9.79 -2.19 -27.23
C GLU A 125 8.29 -2.37 -27.53
N VAL A 126 7.41 -1.60 -26.90
CA VAL A 126 5.95 -1.73 -27.05
C VAL A 126 5.44 -0.87 -28.21
N VAL A 127 5.39 -1.46 -29.41
CA VAL A 127 4.87 -0.85 -30.66
C VAL A 127 3.47 -0.24 -30.48
N ALA A 128 2.64 -0.82 -29.60
CA ALA A 128 1.28 -0.33 -29.32
C ALA A 128 1.22 1.10 -28.77
N PHE A 129 2.36 1.72 -28.44
CA PHE A 129 2.45 3.13 -28.05
C PHE A 129 2.63 4.13 -29.19
N GLU A 130 2.99 3.71 -30.41
CA GLU A 130 3.36 4.64 -31.50
C GLU A 130 2.23 5.63 -31.85
N ASP A 131 0.98 5.18 -31.85
CA ASP A 131 -0.20 6.00 -32.18
C ASP A 131 -1.03 6.42 -30.96
N LYS A 132 -0.52 6.26 -29.74
CA LYS A 132 -1.27 6.62 -28.53
C LYS A 132 -1.08 8.10 -28.20
N HIS A 133 -2.19 8.78 -27.91
CA HIS A 133 -2.16 10.11 -27.30
C HIS A 133 -1.29 10.13 -26.03
N ALA A 134 -0.58 11.23 -25.82
CA ALA A 134 0.38 11.37 -24.72
C ALA A 134 -0.22 11.03 -23.35
N ALA A 135 -1.45 11.49 -23.05
CA ALA A 135 -2.12 11.19 -21.79
C ALA A 135 -2.42 9.69 -21.61
N SER A 136 -2.85 9.00 -22.67
CA SER A 136 -3.08 7.55 -22.63
C SER A 136 -1.77 6.78 -22.45
N ARG A 137 -0.70 7.24 -23.09
CA ARG A 137 0.63 6.66 -22.94
C ARG A 137 1.14 6.85 -21.51
N ASP A 138 0.99 8.04 -20.93
CA ASP A 138 1.39 8.36 -19.56
C ASP A 138 0.65 7.49 -18.54
N PHE A 139 -0.68 7.36 -18.64
CA PHE A 139 -1.46 6.48 -17.77
C PHE A 139 -1.00 5.01 -17.81
N VAL A 140 -0.73 4.47 -19.01
CA VAL A 140 -0.25 3.09 -19.15
C VAL A 140 1.17 2.94 -18.61
N LEU A 141 2.06 3.91 -18.86
CA LEU A 141 3.41 3.92 -18.31
C LEU A 141 3.41 4.05 -16.78
N GLY A 142 2.47 4.80 -16.20
CA GLY A 142 2.26 4.84 -14.76
C GLY A 142 2.00 3.45 -14.17
N ASN A 143 1.13 2.65 -14.80
CA ASN A 143 0.92 1.25 -14.42
C ASN A 143 2.19 0.40 -14.64
N THR A 144 2.98 0.65 -15.69
CA THR A 144 4.27 -0.01 -15.90
C THR A 144 5.26 0.30 -14.78
N LYS A 145 5.34 1.56 -14.32
CA LYS A 145 6.16 1.96 -13.16
C LYS A 145 5.76 1.15 -11.94
N ALA A 146 4.47 1.11 -11.60
CA ALA A 146 3.96 0.33 -10.47
C ALA A 146 4.32 -1.17 -10.55
N ARG A 147 4.22 -1.78 -11.74
CA ARG A 147 4.63 -3.18 -11.97
C ARG A 147 6.13 -3.39 -11.85
N MET A 148 6.95 -2.46 -12.33
CA MET A 148 8.41 -2.55 -12.18
C MET A 148 8.84 -2.41 -10.70
N ARG A 149 8.11 -1.62 -9.89
CA ARG A 149 8.32 -1.59 -8.43
C ARG A 149 8.04 -2.95 -7.79
N MET A 150 6.98 -3.64 -8.22
CA MET A 150 6.70 -5.02 -7.78
C MET A 150 7.84 -5.97 -8.19
N VAL A 151 8.27 -5.94 -9.46
CA VAL A 151 9.36 -6.80 -9.95
C VAL A 151 10.65 -6.59 -9.15
N ALA A 152 11.00 -5.34 -8.86
CA ALA A 152 12.18 -5.02 -8.05
C ALA A 152 12.09 -5.62 -6.64
N GLN A 153 10.95 -5.47 -5.96
CA GLN A 153 10.74 -6.03 -4.62
C GLN A 153 10.81 -7.56 -4.62
N TYR A 154 10.15 -8.23 -5.56
CA TYR A 154 10.20 -9.69 -5.67
C TYR A 154 11.58 -10.20 -6.08
N THR A 155 12.35 -9.42 -6.84
CA THR A 155 13.75 -9.76 -7.17
C THR A 155 14.62 -9.71 -5.92
N ILE A 156 14.46 -8.68 -5.08
CA ILE A 156 15.15 -8.58 -3.78
C ILE A 156 14.71 -9.74 -2.87
N ALA A 157 13.41 -10.00 -2.77
CA ALA A 157 12.86 -11.07 -1.93
C ALA A 157 13.36 -12.45 -2.39
N GLY A 158 13.37 -12.73 -3.70
CA GLY A 158 13.92 -13.97 -4.25
C GLY A 158 15.42 -14.12 -4.00
N ALA A 159 16.20 -13.05 -4.11
CA ALA A 159 17.63 -13.07 -3.85
C ALA A 159 17.99 -13.21 -2.35
N THR A 160 17.08 -12.82 -1.45
CA THR A 160 17.33 -12.76 0.00
C THR A 160 16.51 -13.76 0.82
N GLY A 161 15.69 -14.59 0.16
CA GLY A 161 14.77 -15.52 0.81
C GLY A 161 13.75 -14.79 1.68
N GLY A 162 12.96 -13.89 1.09
CA GLY A 162 12.03 -13.03 1.80
C GLY A 162 10.60 -13.03 1.28
N LEU A 163 9.73 -12.36 2.02
CA LEU A 163 8.34 -12.08 1.66
C LEU A 163 8.17 -10.59 1.33
N VAL A 164 7.37 -10.28 0.32
CA VAL A 164 7.02 -8.90 -0.09
C VAL A 164 5.75 -8.44 0.62
N ILE A 165 5.84 -7.34 1.35
CA ILE A 165 4.70 -6.70 2.03
C ILE A 165 3.93 -5.84 1.04
N GLY A 166 2.59 -5.93 1.05
CA GLY A 166 1.69 -4.99 0.39
C GLY A 166 1.07 -4.00 1.37
N THR A 167 0.73 -2.81 0.88
CA THR A 167 0.14 -1.73 1.68
C THR A 167 -1.37 -1.59 1.53
N ASP A 168 -2.00 -2.45 0.72
CA ASP A 168 -3.45 -2.40 0.46
C ASP A 168 -4.26 -2.46 1.76
N HIS A 169 -5.23 -1.57 1.85
CA HIS A 169 -6.15 -1.44 2.95
C HIS A 169 -7.58 -1.20 2.42
N ALA A 170 -8.60 -1.28 3.28
CA ALA A 170 -10.00 -1.32 2.82
C ALA A 170 -10.43 -0.10 1.97
N ALA A 171 -9.91 1.09 2.30
CA ALA A 171 -10.19 2.31 1.53
C ALA A 171 -9.54 2.32 0.12
N GLU A 172 -8.40 1.67 -0.09
CA GLU A 172 -7.85 1.45 -1.45
C GLU A 172 -8.60 0.32 -2.17
N ALA A 173 -8.86 -0.78 -1.45
CA ALA A 173 -9.53 -1.95 -1.99
C ALA A 173 -10.95 -1.63 -2.49
N VAL A 174 -11.72 -0.81 -1.78
CA VAL A 174 -13.09 -0.45 -2.18
C VAL A 174 -13.12 0.36 -3.47
N MET A 175 -12.10 1.20 -3.67
CA MET A 175 -11.92 2.00 -4.89
C MET A 175 -11.14 1.25 -5.97
N GLY A 176 -10.61 0.06 -5.66
CA GLY A 176 -9.69 -0.68 -6.54
C GLY A 176 -8.51 0.18 -6.99
N PHE A 177 -8.06 1.10 -6.13
CA PHE A 177 -7.09 2.14 -6.44
C PHE A 177 -5.65 1.65 -6.26
N PHE A 178 -5.33 0.59 -6.99
CA PHE A 178 -4.00 0.00 -7.07
C PHE A 178 -3.77 -0.54 -8.47
N THR A 179 -2.51 -0.70 -8.89
CA THR A 179 -2.20 -1.35 -10.16
C THR A 179 -2.34 -2.86 -10.00
N LYS A 180 -3.20 -3.49 -10.82
CA LYS A 180 -3.31 -4.96 -10.82
C LYS A 180 -1.97 -5.59 -11.21
N PHE A 181 -1.47 -6.47 -10.34
CA PHE A 181 -0.14 -7.07 -10.41
C PHE A 181 1.02 -6.06 -10.36
N GLY A 182 0.78 -4.86 -9.83
CA GLY A 182 1.80 -3.90 -9.41
C GLY A 182 1.90 -3.90 -7.89
N ASP A 183 1.62 -2.75 -7.29
CA ASP A 183 1.54 -2.55 -5.84
C ASP A 183 0.54 -3.49 -5.13
N GLY A 184 -0.52 -3.92 -5.82
CA GLY A 184 -1.47 -4.92 -5.28
C GLY A 184 -0.95 -6.36 -5.25
N ALA A 185 0.23 -6.67 -5.79
CA ALA A 185 0.83 -8.01 -5.73
C ALA A 185 1.84 -8.09 -4.58
N CYS A 186 1.52 -8.90 -3.58
CA CYS A 186 2.33 -9.10 -2.37
C CYS A 186 2.05 -10.48 -1.76
N ASP A 187 2.89 -10.88 -0.80
CA ASP A 187 2.75 -12.15 -0.08
C ASP A 187 1.93 -11.99 1.22
N LEU A 188 1.93 -10.79 1.80
CA LEU A 188 1.17 -10.43 2.99
C LEU A 188 0.76 -8.95 2.97
N ALA A 189 -0.46 -8.66 3.41
CA ALA A 189 -1.04 -7.32 3.44
C ALA A 189 -1.47 -6.94 4.88
N PRO A 190 -0.53 -6.47 5.73
CA PRO A 190 -0.79 -6.21 7.15
C PRO A 190 -1.69 -5.01 7.41
N LEU A 191 -2.10 -4.25 6.39
CA LEU A 191 -3.03 -3.11 6.49
C LEU A 191 -4.46 -3.43 6.03
N SER A 192 -4.71 -4.64 5.51
CA SER A 192 -6.05 -5.03 5.05
C SER A 192 -7.11 -4.85 6.15
N GLY A 193 -8.31 -4.46 5.71
CA GLY A 193 -9.44 -4.15 6.59
C GLY A 193 -9.39 -2.77 7.27
N LEU A 194 -8.30 -2.00 7.17
CA LEU A 194 -8.26 -0.65 7.72
C LEU A 194 -8.85 0.37 6.74
N VAL A 195 -9.61 1.32 7.27
CA VAL A 195 -9.94 2.56 6.56
C VAL A 195 -8.80 3.58 6.75
N LYS A 196 -8.75 4.68 5.96
CA LYS A 196 -7.57 5.55 5.88
C LYS A 196 -7.22 6.18 7.23
N HIS A 197 -8.21 6.64 7.99
CA HIS A 197 -7.96 7.22 9.31
C HIS A 197 -7.38 6.21 10.31
N GLN A 198 -7.71 4.92 10.19
CA GLN A 198 -7.17 3.91 11.08
C GLN A 198 -5.69 3.63 10.76
N VAL A 199 -5.31 3.65 9.48
CA VAL A 199 -3.89 3.60 9.07
C VAL A 199 -3.14 4.77 9.69
N ARG A 200 -3.67 6.00 9.58
CA ARG A 200 -3.09 7.20 10.19
C ARG A 200 -3.01 7.12 11.72
N ALA A 201 -4.04 6.57 12.38
CA ALA A 201 -4.03 6.38 13.84
C ALA A 201 -2.95 5.40 14.28
N ILE A 202 -2.72 4.32 13.54
CA ILE A 202 -1.61 3.38 13.80
C ILE A 202 -0.26 4.07 13.57
N ALA A 203 -0.10 4.84 12.49
CA ALA A 203 1.13 5.59 12.23
C ALA A 203 1.49 6.51 13.41
N ARG A 204 0.52 7.29 13.90
CA ARG A 204 0.67 8.16 15.08
C ARG A 204 1.05 7.37 16.33
N HIS A 205 0.34 6.27 16.59
CA HIS A 205 0.62 5.41 17.73
C HIS A 205 2.06 4.86 17.72
N LEU A 206 2.59 4.59 16.53
CA LEU A 206 3.96 4.13 16.31
C LEU A 206 4.99 5.29 16.26
N GLY A 207 4.58 6.52 16.56
CA GLY A 207 5.46 7.68 16.70
C GLY A 207 5.72 8.46 15.42
N ALA A 208 4.91 8.27 14.37
CA ALA A 208 5.04 9.05 13.15
C ALA A 208 4.63 10.52 13.37
N PRO A 209 5.43 11.50 12.88
CA PRO A 209 5.09 12.91 12.96
C PRO A 209 3.91 13.25 12.03
N GLU A 210 3.11 14.22 12.43
CA GLU A 210 1.93 14.66 11.66
C GLU A 210 2.24 15.05 10.21
N SER A 211 3.44 15.58 9.95
CA SER A 211 3.88 15.92 8.59
C SER A 211 3.91 14.72 7.65
N LEU A 212 4.20 13.51 8.14
CA LEU A 212 4.17 12.28 7.34
C LEU A 212 2.78 11.61 7.38
N VAL A 213 2.06 11.73 8.49
CA VAL A 213 0.73 11.10 8.67
C VAL A 213 -0.35 11.78 7.83
N GLU A 214 -0.36 13.11 7.82
CA GLU A 214 -1.37 13.92 7.14
C GLU A 214 -0.93 14.41 5.75
N LYS A 215 0.21 13.91 5.26
CA LYS A 215 0.63 14.14 3.89
C LYS A 215 -0.49 13.76 2.93
N VAL A 216 -0.70 14.62 1.93
CA VAL A 216 -1.70 14.40 0.87
C VAL A 216 -1.36 13.11 0.12
N PRO A 217 -2.26 12.10 0.11
CA PRO A 217 -2.03 10.84 -0.59
C PRO A 217 -1.96 11.05 -2.12
N THR A 218 -0.97 10.43 -2.74
CA THR A 218 -0.72 10.44 -4.19
C THR A 218 -0.06 9.12 -4.59
N ALA A 219 -0.46 8.60 -5.76
CA ALA A 219 0.20 7.43 -6.37
C ALA A 219 1.53 7.76 -7.08
N ASP A 220 1.75 9.05 -7.43
CA ASP A 220 2.93 9.56 -8.16
C ASP A 220 3.33 8.69 -9.38
N LEU A 221 2.35 8.43 -10.26
CA LEU A 221 2.52 7.58 -11.45
C LEU A 221 2.51 8.36 -12.77
N GLU A 222 1.76 9.48 -12.84
CA GLU A 222 1.54 10.29 -14.05
C GLU A 222 2.65 11.35 -14.18
N ASP A 223 3.46 11.30 -15.25
CA ASP A 223 4.51 12.29 -15.51
C ASP A 223 3.92 13.66 -15.88
N LEU A 224 2.71 13.68 -16.47
CA LEU A 224 2.02 14.90 -16.84
C LEU A 224 1.30 15.57 -15.66
N SER A 225 1.15 14.88 -14.54
CA SER A 225 0.56 15.41 -13.31
C SER A 225 1.20 14.81 -12.06
N PRO A 226 2.50 15.08 -11.81
CA PRO A 226 3.20 14.56 -10.62
C PRO A 226 2.52 15.02 -9.33
N GLY A 227 2.44 14.14 -8.34
CA GLY A 227 1.80 14.46 -7.05
C GLY A 227 0.28 14.69 -7.08
N LYS A 228 -0.42 14.25 -8.15
CA LYS A 228 -1.88 14.35 -8.25
C LYS A 228 -2.56 13.64 -7.06
N PRO A 229 -3.40 14.34 -6.28
CA PRO A 229 -4.08 13.74 -5.14
C PRO A 229 -5.01 12.59 -5.53
N ASP A 230 -5.02 11.52 -4.74
CA ASP A 230 -5.89 10.36 -4.98
C ASP A 230 -7.36 10.76 -5.04
N GLU A 231 -7.80 11.64 -4.14
CA GLU A 231 -9.19 12.11 -4.04
C GLU A 231 -9.66 12.82 -5.33
N ALA A 232 -8.74 13.50 -6.04
CA ALA A 232 -9.04 14.11 -7.34
C ALA A 232 -9.28 13.04 -8.41
N SER A 233 -8.67 11.86 -8.29
CA SER A 233 -8.88 10.70 -9.17
C SER A 233 -10.13 9.91 -8.79
N HIS A 234 -10.45 9.82 -7.49
CA HIS A 234 -11.62 9.11 -6.98
C HIS A 234 -12.93 9.86 -7.24
N GLY A 235 -12.90 11.20 -7.19
CA GLY A 235 -14.11 12.02 -7.17
C GLY A 235 -14.89 11.97 -5.85
N VAL A 236 -14.29 11.38 -4.81
CA VAL A 236 -14.75 11.29 -3.42
C VAL A 236 -13.55 11.40 -2.49
N THR A 237 -13.77 11.93 -1.28
CA THR A 237 -12.72 12.08 -0.26
C THR A 237 -12.50 10.79 0.53
N TYR A 238 -11.33 10.64 1.16
CA TYR A 238 -11.08 9.55 2.10
C TYR A 238 -12.02 9.60 3.31
N ALA A 239 -12.45 10.79 3.74
CA ALA A 239 -13.45 10.92 4.79
C ALA A 239 -14.81 10.30 4.37
N GLU A 240 -15.24 10.51 3.13
CA GLU A 240 -16.46 9.88 2.60
C GLU A 240 -16.29 8.36 2.41
N ILE A 241 -15.11 7.90 2.00
CA ILE A 241 -14.81 6.46 1.86
C ILE A 241 -14.82 5.78 3.23
N ASP A 242 -14.16 6.37 4.23
CA ASP A 242 -14.11 5.86 5.59
C ASP A 242 -15.52 5.80 6.21
N ALA A 243 -16.29 6.90 6.10
CA ALA A 243 -17.68 6.96 6.54
C ALA A 243 -18.54 5.90 5.83
N PHE A 244 -18.35 5.70 4.53
CA PHE A 244 -19.04 4.64 3.78
C PHE A 244 -18.75 3.25 4.36
N LEU A 245 -17.46 2.93 4.57
CA LEU A 245 -16.99 1.63 5.04
C LEU A 245 -17.36 1.37 6.51
N HIS A 246 -17.56 2.42 7.32
CA HIS A 246 -18.09 2.31 8.68
C HIS A 246 -19.62 2.35 8.77
N GLY A 247 -20.30 2.37 7.63
CA GLY A 247 -21.78 2.32 7.58
C GLY A 247 -22.46 3.62 8.01
N GLU A 248 -21.71 4.72 8.04
CA GLU A 248 -22.21 6.05 8.35
C GLU A 248 -22.98 6.65 7.16
N SER A 249 -23.63 7.79 7.40
CA SER A 249 -24.37 8.50 6.36
C SER A 249 -23.41 9.22 5.42
N VAL A 250 -23.54 8.99 4.11
CA VAL A 250 -22.79 9.66 3.06
C VAL A 250 -23.73 10.27 2.02
N SER A 251 -23.24 11.22 1.22
CA SER A 251 -24.03 11.79 0.12
C SER A 251 -24.43 10.71 -0.91
N GLU A 252 -25.56 10.90 -1.59
CA GLU A 252 -25.98 9.96 -2.65
C GLU A 252 -24.93 9.87 -3.77
N LYS A 253 -24.27 11.00 -4.08
CA LYS A 253 -23.17 11.06 -5.04
C LYS A 253 -22.02 10.15 -4.61
N ALA A 254 -21.53 10.30 -3.37
CA ALA A 254 -20.42 9.50 -2.87
C ALA A 254 -20.77 8.00 -2.83
N PHE A 255 -21.95 7.66 -2.33
CA PHE A 255 -22.44 6.27 -2.31
C PHE A 255 -22.43 5.64 -3.71
N ARG A 256 -22.96 6.34 -4.72
CA ARG A 256 -22.98 5.85 -6.11
C ARG A 256 -21.57 5.66 -6.66
N ILE A 257 -20.69 6.64 -6.49
CA ILE A 257 -19.30 6.57 -6.96
C ILE A 257 -18.58 5.36 -6.35
N ILE A 258 -18.69 5.17 -5.02
CA ILE A 258 -18.02 4.07 -4.32
C ILE A 258 -18.58 2.72 -4.76
N CYS A 259 -19.91 2.53 -4.79
CA CYS A 259 -20.52 1.26 -5.19
C CYS A 259 -20.21 0.89 -6.66
N ASP A 260 -20.26 1.87 -7.57
CA ASP A 260 -19.99 1.61 -8.99
C ASP A 260 -18.52 1.30 -9.22
N THR A 261 -17.62 2.00 -8.53
CA THR A 261 -16.18 1.73 -8.60
C THR A 261 -15.84 0.37 -8.00
N TYR A 262 -16.44 0.02 -6.85
CA TYR A 262 -16.30 -1.29 -6.24
C TYR A 262 -16.64 -2.41 -7.22
N ARG A 263 -17.84 -2.35 -7.84
CA ARG A 263 -18.25 -3.37 -8.83
C ARG A 263 -17.32 -3.44 -10.03
N LYS A 264 -16.97 -2.29 -10.63
CA LYS A 264 -16.09 -2.23 -11.81
C LYS A 264 -14.70 -2.79 -11.56
N THR A 265 -14.22 -2.74 -10.31
CA THR A 265 -12.86 -3.15 -9.92
C THR A 265 -12.81 -4.53 -9.26
N GLU A 266 -13.92 -5.28 -9.23
CA GLU A 266 -13.98 -6.64 -8.64
C GLU A 266 -12.88 -7.55 -9.17
N HIS A 267 -12.61 -7.48 -10.47
CA HIS A 267 -11.55 -8.25 -11.13
C HIS A 267 -10.14 -8.01 -10.54
N LYS A 268 -9.92 -6.96 -9.75
CA LYS A 268 -8.65 -6.70 -9.08
C LYS A 268 -8.54 -7.38 -7.70
N ARG A 269 -9.66 -7.73 -7.06
CA ARG A 269 -9.74 -8.31 -5.70
C ARG A 269 -9.96 -9.82 -5.68
N VAL A 270 -10.10 -10.44 -6.85
CA VAL A 270 -10.28 -11.88 -7.01
C VAL A 270 -9.15 -12.48 -7.83
N MET A 271 -8.92 -13.78 -7.65
CA MET A 271 -8.04 -14.55 -8.52
C MET A 271 -8.53 -14.50 -9.98
N PRO A 272 -7.66 -14.78 -10.97
CA PRO A 272 -8.09 -14.87 -12.36
C PRO A 272 -9.31 -15.79 -12.51
N PHE A 273 -10.30 -15.36 -13.29
CA PHE A 273 -11.51 -16.14 -13.53
C PHE A 273 -11.15 -17.48 -14.17
N ALA A 274 -11.66 -18.57 -13.59
CA ALA A 274 -11.51 -19.93 -14.08
C ALA A 274 -12.91 -20.55 -14.33
N PRO A 275 -13.10 -21.35 -15.40
CA PRO A 275 -14.34 -22.07 -15.67
C PRO A 275 -14.73 -23.08 -14.59
#